data_AF-A0A7S4L640-F1
#
_entry.id   AF-A0A7S4L640-F1
#
_cell.length_a   1.000
_cell.length_b   1.000
_cell.length_c   1.000
_cell.angle_alpha   90.00
_cell.angle_beta   90.00
_cell.angle_gamma   90.00
#
_symmetry.space_group_name_H-M   'P 1'
#
loop_
_entity.id
_entity.type
_entity.pdbx_description
1 polymer ?
#
loop_
_entity_poly.entity_id
_entity_poly.type
_entity_poly.pdbx_seq_one_letter_code
_entity_poly.pdbx_strand_id
1 'polypeptide(L)'
;SWEEITTLAKRIEAAGATIINTGIGWHEARVPTIAAKVPRAAFTHVTHRMKMENVVSIPLVATNRINTPEVAESVLSKGHADMVSMARPFMADADFINKAAENRADEINVCIACNQACLDHTFKALRASCLVNPQACYETELVYNPVEKPLKIGVVGGGPAGLAFASVAGKRGHKVTLFEASDALGGQFNMAKVVPGKDEFGLTIDYFKKQMEIHGVEVSLGKKVGVEDLLSHNFDKIIVSTGVTPRELK
;
A
#
# COMPACT_ATOMS: atom_id res chain seq x y z
N SER A 1 -7.26 32.91 -4.72
CA SER A 1 -8.61 32.72 -5.29
C SER A 1 -8.51 31.83 -6.54
N TRP A 2 -9.63 31.41 -7.15
CA TRP A 2 -9.59 30.68 -8.43
C TRP A 2 -8.99 31.55 -9.55
N GLU A 3 -9.34 32.83 -9.60
CA GLU A 3 -8.82 33.80 -10.56
C GLU A 3 -7.30 33.96 -10.50
N GLU A 4 -6.73 34.00 -9.28
CA GLU A 4 -5.27 34.06 -9.09
C GLU A 4 -4.59 32.78 -9.60
N ILE A 5 -5.21 31.61 -9.34
CA ILE A 5 -4.69 30.30 -9.80
C ILE A 5 -4.66 30.24 -11.33
N THR A 6 -5.73 30.63 -12.01
CA THR A 6 -5.80 30.58 -13.47
C THR A 6 -4.92 31.65 -14.12
N THR A 7 -4.80 32.83 -13.51
CA THR A 7 -3.85 33.87 -13.94
C THR A 7 -2.41 33.37 -13.85
N LEU A 8 -2.04 32.71 -12.74
CA LEU A 8 -0.71 32.13 -12.57
C LEU A 8 -0.46 30.99 -13.57
N ALA A 9 -1.42 30.08 -13.76
CA ALA A 9 -1.28 28.96 -14.70
C ALA A 9 -0.94 29.45 -16.12
N LYS A 10 -1.67 30.45 -16.63
CA LYS A 10 -1.40 31.08 -17.93
C LYS A 10 -0.01 31.71 -18.02
N ARG A 11 0.44 32.38 -16.94
CA ARG A 11 1.78 32.96 -16.89
C ARG A 11 2.89 31.91 -16.87
N ILE A 12 2.66 30.78 -16.18
CA ILE A 12 3.58 29.65 -16.14
C ILE A 12 3.68 28.96 -17.50
N GLU A 13 2.55 28.77 -18.20
CA GLU A 13 2.55 28.30 -19.59
C GLU A 13 3.31 29.27 -20.51
N ALA A 14 3.02 30.57 -20.44
CA ALA A 14 3.72 31.59 -21.23
C ALA A 14 5.24 31.67 -20.92
N ALA A 15 5.65 31.31 -19.70
CA ALA A 15 7.05 31.20 -19.31
C ALA A 15 7.74 29.93 -19.86
N GLY A 16 7.02 29.04 -20.54
CA GLY A 16 7.57 27.88 -21.22
C GLY A 16 7.40 26.55 -20.48
N ALA A 17 6.50 26.46 -19.49
CA ALA A 17 6.20 25.18 -18.86
C ALA A 17 5.61 24.18 -19.86
N THR A 18 6.04 22.92 -19.79
CA THR A 18 5.54 21.85 -20.67
C THR A 18 4.35 21.11 -20.09
N ILE A 19 4.22 21.07 -18.75
CA ILE A 19 3.19 20.35 -18.00
C ILE A 19 2.90 21.14 -16.72
N ILE A 20 1.64 21.16 -16.27
CA ILE A 20 1.27 21.67 -14.95
C ILE A 20 0.76 20.52 -14.06
N ASN A 21 1.39 20.34 -12.90
CA ASN A 21 0.92 19.39 -11.88
C ASN A 21 0.12 20.10 -10.79
N THR A 22 -0.98 19.49 -10.38
CA THR A 22 -1.86 20.05 -9.36
C THR A 22 -1.25 19.90 -7.97
N GLY A 23 -1.17 20.99 -7.20
CA GLY A 23 -0.82 20.97 -5.78
C GLY A 23 -2.07 21.20 -4.91
N ILE A 24 -2.30 20.37 -3.89
CA ILE A 24 -3.49 20.46 -3.03
C ILE A 24 -3.10 20.79 -1.58
N GLY A 25 -3.55 21.95 -1.12
CA GLY A 25 -3.40 22.38 0.26
C GLY A 25 -1.98 22.83 0.62
N TRP A 26 -1.81 23.11 1.90
CA TRP A 26 -0.58 23.61 2.52
C TRP A 26 -0.30 22.77 3.77
N HIS A 27 0.96 22.68 4.23
CA HIS A 27 1.28 21.90 5.44
C HIS A 27 0.56 22.40 6.70
N GLU A 28 0.24 23.69 6.77
CA GLU A 28 -0.47 24.30 7.89
C GLU A 28 -1.99 24.09 7.85
N ALA A 29 -2.52 23.65 6.71
CA ALA A 29 -3.94 23.49 6.49
C ALA A 29 -4.54 22.46 7.46
N ARG A 30 -5.69 22.81 8.05
CA ARG A 30 -6.40 21.95 9.01
C ARG A 30 -7.30 20.91 8.32
N VAL A 31 -7.41 20.97 7.00
CA VAL A 31 -8.20 20.03 6.18
C VAL A 31 -7.28 18.92 5.66
N PRO A 32 -7.57 17.64 5.93
CA PRO A 32 -6.76 16.53 5.44
C PRO A 32 -6.79 16.42 3.91
N THR A 33 -5.62 16.31 3.28
CA THR A 33 -5.51 16.19 1.81
C THR A 33 -4.98 14.85 1.33
N ILE A 34 -4.32 14.07 2.21
CA ILE A 34 -3.62 12.84 1.80
C ILE A 34 -3.82 11.63 2.72
N ALA A 35 -4.34 11.81 3.95
CA ALA A 35 -4.48 10.74 4.95
C ALA A 35 -5.57 9.71 4.58
N ALA A 36 -5.58 8.54 5.24
CA ALA A 36 -6.52 7.43 5.02
C ALA A 36 -8.01 7.82 4.95
N LYS A 37 -8.44 8.81 5.75
CA LYS A 37 -9.82 9.32 5.74
C LYS A 37 -10.24 10.10 4.49
N VAL A 38 -9.28 10.53 3.67
CA VAL A 38 -9.54 11.30 2.44
C VAL A 38 -9.99 10.33 1.35
N PRO A 39 -11.14 10.51 0.69
CA PRO A 39 -11.57 9.61 -0.38
C PRO A 39 -10.55 9.50 -1.52
N ARG A 40 -10.58 8.37 -2.22
CA ARG A 40 -9.79 8.19 -3.44
C ARG A 40 -10.13 9.26 -4.47
N ALA A 41 -9.11 9.81 -5.13
CA ALA A 41 -9.25 10.84 -6.17
C ALA A 41 -10.08 12.09 -5.77
N ALA A 42 -10.19 12.40 -4.47
CA ALA A 42 -11.10 13.42 -3.94
C ALA A 42 -10.94 14.82 -4.58
N PHE A 43 -9.73 15.16 -5.02
CA PHE A 43 -9.38 16.49 -5.51
C PHE A 43 -9.29 16.60 -7.04
N THR A 44 -9.57 15.53 -7.77
CA THR A 44 -9.44 15.53 -9.24
C THR A 44 -10.37 16.52 -9.94
N HIS A 45 -11.46 16.92 -9.27
CA HIS A 45 -12.38 17.96 -9.75
C HIS A 45 -11.69 19.34 -9.92
N VAL A 46 -10.63 19.63 -9.16
CA VAL A 46 -9.87 20.88 -9.28
C VAL A 46 -9.12 20.93 -10.61
N THR A 47 -8.39 19.86 -10.93
CA THR A 47 -7.69 19.70 -12.21
C THR A 47 -8.69 19.68 -13.37
N HIS A 48 -9.81 18.96 -13.20
CA HIS A 48 -10.87 18.87 -14.19
C HIS A 48 -11.45 20.25 -14.51
N ARG A 49 -11.68 21.10 -13.50
CA ARG A 49 -12.16 22.46 -13.71
C ARG A 49 -11.20 23.29 -14.57
N MET A 50 -9.90 23.19 -14.32
CA MET A 50 -8.88 23.90 -15.11
C MET A 50 -8.88 23.45 -16.58
N LYS A 51 -9.09 22.15 -16.82
CA LYS A 51 -9.23 21.56 -18.15
C LYS A 51 -10.52 22.00 -18.85
N MET A 52 -11.65 21.94 -18.16
CA MET A 52 -12.97 22.33 -18.71
C MET A 52 -13.07 23.82 -19.04
N GLU A 53 -12.44 24.68 -18.24
CA GLU A 53 -12.36 26.13 -18.51
C GLU A 53 -11.28 26.46 -19.55
N ASN A 54 -10.58 25.46 -20.09
CA ASN A 54 -9.53 25.58 -21.10
C ASN A 54 -8.49 26.67 -20.74
N VAL A 55 -8.08 26.66 -19.46
CA VAL A 55 -7.24 27.72 -18.87
C VAL A 55 -5.85 27.76 -19.50
N VAL A 56 -5.31 26.59 -19.84
CA VAL A 56 -4.01 26.37 -20.47
C VAL A 56 -4.14 25.30 -21.55
N SER A 57 -3.22 25.29 -22.52
CA SER A 57 -3.18 24.30 -23.60
C SER A 57 -2.25 23.11 -23.32
N ILE A 58 -1.33 23.26 -22.35
CA ILE A 58 -0.40 22.21 -21.93
C ILE A 58 -1.06 21.14 -21.04
N PRO A 59 -0.54 19.89 -21.03
CA PRO A 59 -1.09 18.80 -20.22
C PRO A 59 -1.19 19.11 -18.73
N LEU A 60 -2.28 18.64 -18.12
CA LEU A 60 -2.57 18.78 -16.70
C LEU A 60 -2.47 17.44 -15.97
N VAL A 61 -1.83 17.44 -14.80
CA VAL A 61 -1.69 16.26 -13.94
C VAL A 61 -2.57 16.39 -12.70
N ALA A 62 -3.44 15.39 -12.47
CA ALA A 62 -4.20 15.28 -11.23
C ALA A 62 -3.46 14.43 -10.19
N THR A 63 -3.62 14.74 -8.91
CA THR A 63 -2.90 14.07 -7.81
C THR A 63 -3.83 13.77 -6.63
N ASN A 64 -3.22 13.27 -5.55
CA ASN A 64 -3.79 12.93 -4.25
C ASN A 64 -4.76 11.74 -4.25
N ARG A 65 -4.42 10.74 -3.42
CA ARG A 65 -5.24 9.55 -3.15
C ARG A 65 -5.68 8.79 -4.42
N ILE A 66 -4.82 8.77 -5.42
CA ILE A 66 -4.89 7.85 -6.57
C ILE A 66 -3.91 6.72 -6.24
N ASN A 67 -4.40 5.51 -5.98
CA ASN A 67 -3.59 4.42 -5.43
C ASN A 67 -3.90 3.03 -6.00
N THR A 68 -4.80 2.92 -6.97
CA THR A 68 -5.02 1.68 -7.73
C THR A 68 -5.14 2.00 -9.23
N PRO A 69 -4.84 1.04 -10.12
CA PRO A 69 -4.94 1.25 -11.57
C PRO A 69 -6.35 1.69 -12.00
N GLU A 70 -7.39 1.11 -11.40
CA GLU A 70 -8.79 1.40 -11.74
C GLU A 70 -9.15 2.85 -11.38
N VAL A 71 -8.62 3.36 -10.28
CA VAL A 71 -8.84 4.76 -9.88
C VAL A 71 -8.09 5.69 -10.83
N ALA A 72 -6.84 5.37 -11.18
CA ALA A 72 -6.06 6.15 -12.13
C ALA A 72 -6.76 6.21 -13.50
N GLU A 73 -7.18 5.05 -14.01
CA GLU A 73 -7.90 4.93 -15.28
C GLU A 73 -9.25 5.65 -15.24
N SER A 74 -9.99 5.57 -14.13
CA SER A 74 -11.26 6.30 -13.98
C SER A 74 -11.05 7.82 -14.07
N VAL A 75 -9.93 8.34 -13.57
CA VAL A 75 -9.60 9.78 -13.64
C VAL A 75 -9.27 10.19 -15.08
N LEU A 76 -8.50 9.37 -15.80
CA LEU A 76 -8.09 9.64 -17.18
C LEU A 76 -9.27 9.51 -18.15
N SER A 77 -9.99 8.39 -18.11
CA SER A 77 -11.14 8.11 -18.98
C SER A 77 -12.29 9.11 -18.83
N LYS A 78 -12.48 9.69 -17.65
CA LYS A 78 -13.45 10.78 -17.40
C LYS A 78 -12.96 12.15 -17.84
N GLY A 79 -11.72 12.27 -18.35
CA GLY A 79 -11.15 13.53 -18.80
C GLY A 79 -10.79 14.51 -17.67
N HIS A 80 -10.67 14.06 -16.42
CA HIS A 80 -10.34 14.96 -15.30
C HIS A 80 -8.90 15.51 -15.40
N ALA A 81 -8.01 14.80 -16.09
CA ALA A 81 -6.62 15.19 -16.32
C ALA A 81 -6.07 14.49 -17.57
N ASP A 82 -4.86 14.88 -18.00
CA ASP A 82 -4.10 14.20 -19.05
C ASP A 82 -3.16 13.14 -18.47
N MET A 83 -2.76 13.32 -17.21
CA MET A 83 -1.92 12.39 -16.47
C MET A 83 -2.37 12.30 -15.01
N VAL A 84 -1.96 11.25 -14.32
CA VAL A 84 -2.10 11.12 -12.87
C VAL A 84 -0.74 11.09 -12.19
N SER A 85 -0.66 11.74 -11.03
CA SER A 85 0.51 11.75 -10.16
C SER A 85 0.28 10.83 -8.97
N MET A 86 1.19 9.87 -8.80
CA MET A 86 1.24 8.95 -7.68
C MET A 86 2.62 9.03 -7.03
N ALA A 87 2.67 9.24 -5.72
CA ALA A 87 3.92 9.23 -4.96
C ALA A 87 4.00 7.99 -4.07
N ARG A 88 3.23 7.99 -2.98
CA ARG A 88 3.20 6.88 -2.00
C ARG A 88 2.84 5.50 -2.59
N PRO A 89 2.01 5.36 -3.64
CA PRO A 89 1.82 4.07 -4.31
C PRO A 89 3.13 3.43 -4.80
N PHE A 90 4.09 4.20 -5.31
CA PHE A 90 5.38 3.67 -5.74
C PHE A 90 6.30 3.26 -4.59
N MET A 91 6.10 3.82 -3.39
CA MET A 91 6.75 3.30 -2.19
C MET A 91 6.12 2.00 -1.72
N ALA A 92 4.81 1.84 -1.86
CA ALA A 92 4.12 0.61 -1.50
C ALA A 92 4.43 -0.52 -2.50
N ASP A 93 4.54 -0.20 -3.78
CA ASP A 93 4.86 -1.16 -4.84
C ASP A 93 5.65 -0.49 -5.98
N ALA A 94 6.92 -0.85 -6.12
CA ALA A 94 7.77 -0.34 -7.20
C ALA A 94 7.38 -0.91 -8.58
N ASP A 95 6.72 -2.08 -8.61
CA ASP A 95 6.28 -2.75 -9.83
C ASP A 95 4.85 -2.38 -10.23
N PHE A 96 4.24 -1.37 -9.58
CA PHE A 96 2.85 -0.96 -9.79
C PHE A 96 2.48 -0.83 -11.27
N ILE A 97 3.29 -0.13 -12.06
CA ILE A 97 3.01 0.12 -13.48
C ILE A 97 3.14 -1.16 -14.30
N ASN A 98 4.18 -1.97 -14.04
CA ASN A 98 4.39 -3.24 -14.74
C ASN A 98 3.22 -4.20 -14.48
N LYS A 99 2.84 -4.36 -13.21
CA LYS A 99 1.70 -5.20 -12.81
C LYS A 99 0.39 -4.71 -13.43
N ALA A 100 0.16 -3.40 -13.44
CA ALA A 100 -1.03 -2.83 -14.06
C ALA A 100 -1.08 -3.12 -15.58
N ALA A 101 0.04 -2.92 -16.28
CA ALA A 101 0.15 -3.17 -17.72
C ALA A 101 -0.05 -4.66 -18.09
N GLU A 102 0.30 -5.57 -17.18
CA GLU A 102 0.18 -7.02 -17.36
C GLU A 102 -1.16 -7.58 -16.84
N ASN A 103 -2.13 -6.74 -16.46
CA ASN A 103 -3.40 -7.13 -15.85
C ASN A 103 -3.27 -7.93 -14.53
N ARG A 104 -2.21 -7.65 -13.76
CA ARG A 104 -1.92 -8.24 -12.44
C ARG A 104 -2.24 -7.28 -11.30
N ALA A 105 -3.36 -6.56 -11.40
CA ALA A 105 -3.74 -5.53 -10.41
C ALA A 105 -4.00 -6.10 -9.01
N ASP A 106 -4.41 -7.37 -8.91
CA ASP A 106 -4.59 -8.11 -7.66
C ASP A 106 -3.26 -8.44 -6.95
N GLU A 107 -2.12 -8.30 -7.63
CA GLU A 107 -0.78 -8.48 -7.07
C GLU A 107 -0.15 -7.16 -6.56
N ILE A 108 -0.85 -6.04 -6.70
CA ILE A 108 -0.32 -4.73 -6.31
C ILE A 108 -0.42 -4.55 -4.79
N ASN A 109 0.70 -4.18 -4.18
CA ASN A 109 0.73 -3.78 -2.78
C ASN A 109 0.21 -2.35 -2.62
N VAL A 110 -1.10 -2.20 -2.44
CA VAL A 110 -1.77 -0.90 -2.44
C VAL A 110 -1.35 -0.04 -1.25
N CYS A 111 -0.99 1.23 -1.52
CA CYS A 111 -0.78 2.22 -0.48
C CYS A 111 -2.09 2.54 0.27
N ILE A 112 -2.13 2.25 1.57
CA ILE A 112 -3.28 2.47 2.46
C ILE A 112 -3.34 3.87 3.10
N ALA A 113 -2.51 4.80 2.61
CA ALA A 113 -2.45 6.19 3.08
C ALA A 113 -2.27 6.37 4.61
N CYS A 114 -1.54 5.44 5.25
CA CYS A 114 -1.29 5.46 6.69
C CYS A 114 -0.36 6.60 7.14
N ASN A 115 0.51 7.09 6.25
CA ASN A 115 1.54 8.11 6.49
C ASN A 115 2.64 7.75 7.51
N GLN A 116 2.52 6.62 8.21
CA GLN A 116 3.35 6.27 9.36
C GLN A 116 4.84 6.12 9.02
N ALA A 117 5.17 5.36 7.97
CA ALA A 117 6.57 5.06 7.64
C ALA A 117 7.14 6.02 6.58
N CYS A 118 6.27 6.66 5.80
CA CYS A 118 6.71 7.60 4.77
C CYS A 118 6.78 9.01 5.36
N LEU A 119 5.64 9.67 5.49
CA LEU A 119 5.57 11.08 5.84
C LEU A 119 5.97 11.35 7.30
N ASP A 120 5.48 10.57 8.27
CA ASP A 120 5.79 10.80 9.68
C ASP A 120 7.28 10.57 9.99
N HIS A 121 7.94 9.66 9.26
CA HIS A 121 9.41 9.51 9.32
C HIS A 121 10.11 10.75 8.78
N THR A 122 9.72 11.23 7.59
CA THR A 122 10.35 12.42 6.99
C THR A 122 10.17 13.67 7.85
N PHE A 123 9.01 13.85 8.50
CA PHE A 123 8.80 14.95 9.44
C PHE A 123 9.66 14.85 10.71
N LYS A 124 10.12 13.65 11.06
CA LYS A 124 11.09 13.41 12.14
C LYS A 124 12.54 13.39 11.65
N ALA A 125 12.79 13.82 10.40
CA ALA A 125 14.10 13.74 9.74
C ALA A 125 14.70 12.31 9.73
N LEU A 126 13.84 11.29 9.69
CA LEU A 126 14.21 9.89 9.51
C LEU A 126 14.07 9.52 8.02
N ARG A 127 14.81 8.47 7.61
CA ARG A 127 14.66 7.88 6.28
C ARG A 127 13.21 7.42 6.08
N ALA A 128 12.63 7.82 4.96
CA ALA A 128 11.31 7.34 4.56
C ALA A 128 11.33 5.82 4.36
N SER A 129 10.21 5.17 4.62
CA SER A 129 9.94 3.77 4.32
C SER A 129 8.44 3.56 4.10
N CYS A 130 7.96 2.33 3.97
CA CYS A 130 6.55 2.03 3.80
C CYS A 130 6.09 0.95 4.78
N LEU A 131 4.91 1.16 5.40
CA LEU A 131 4.34 0.22 6.35
C LEU A 131 4.06 -1.15 5.71
N VAL A 132 3.59 -1.13 4.46
CA VAL A 132 3.25 -2.36 3.72
C VAL A 132 4.41 -2.89 2.89
N ASN A 133 5.49 -2.11 2.73
CA ASN A 133 6.69 -2.49 1.99
C ASN A 133 7.96 -2.02 2.73
N PRO A 134 8.54 -2.85 3.61
CA PRO A 134 9.74 -2.46 4.36
C PRO A 134 10.98 -2.28 3.47
N GLN A 135 11.00 -2.81 2.24
CA GLN A 135 12.10 -2.58 1.29
C GLN A 135 12.08 -1.17 0.69
N ALA A 136 10.97 -0.43 0.82
CA ALA A 136 10.87 0.93 0.28
C ALA A 136 11.97 1.81 0.87
N CYS A 137 12.78 2.37 -0.01
CA CYS A 137 13.98 3.13 0.30
C CYS A 137 15.07 2.32 1.01
N TYR A 138 15.03 0.98 1.08
CA TYR A 138 16.09 0.10 1.63
C TYR A 138 16.51 -0.99 0.62
N GLU A 139 16.29 -0.75 -0.66
CA GLU A 139 16.37 -1.74 -1.74
C GLU A 139 17.76 -2.37 -1.89
N THR A 140 18.81 -1.63 -1.53
CA THR A 140 20.22 -2.10 -1.58
C THR A 140 20.66 -2.83 -0.31
N GLU A 141 19.89 -2.76 0.77
CA GLU A 141 20.21 -3.34 2.09
C GLU A 141 19.34 -4.56 2.38
N LEU A 142 18.04 -4.47 2.09
CA LEU A 142 17.06 -5.53 2.28
C LEU A 142 16.85 -6.29 0.97
N VAL A 143 17.74 -7.22 0.66
CA VAL A 143 17.70 -8.03 -0.56
C VAL A 143 17.14 -9.42 -0.27
N TYR A 144 16.07 -9.81 -0.96
CA TYR A 144 15.39 -11.10 -0.79
C TYR A 144 15.86 -12.13 -1.82
N ASN A 145 17.12 -12.54 -1.73
CA ASN A 145 17.66 -13.57 -2.62
C ASN A 145 16.99 -14.94 -2.38
N PRO A 146 16.78 -15.74 -3.45
CA PRO A 146 16.38 -17.13 -3.33
C PRO A 146 17.34 -17.92 -2.43
N VAL A 147 16.81 -18.95 -1.75
CA VAL A 147 17.64 -19.84 -0.92
C VAL A 147 18.13 -21.05 -1.70
N GLU A 148 19.40 -21.40 -1.52
CA GLU A 148 19.98 -22.62 -2.12
C GLU A 148 19.51 -23.89 -1.40
N LYS A 149 19.22 -23.79 -0.10
CA LYS A 149 18.76 -24.90 0.75
C LYS A 149 17.43 -24.52 1.40
N PRO A 150 16.30 -24.84 0.75
CA PRO A 150 14.97 -24.61 1.32
C PRO A 150 14.80 -25.27 2.69
N LEU A 151 14.12 -24.56 3.58
CA LEU A 151 13.73 -25.06 4.91
C LEU A 151 12.22 -25.28 4.95
N LYS A 152 11.77 -26.20 5.79
CA LYS A 152 10.38 -26.38 6.18
C LYS A 152 10.07 -25.49 7.39
N ILE A 153 9.21 -24.49 7.21
CA ILE A 153 8.96 -23.45 8.21
C ILE A 153 7.49 -23.45 8.61
N GLY A 154 7.23 -23.54 9.92
CA GLY A 154 5.91 -23.35 10.50
C GLY A 154 5.74 -21.91 10.99
N VAL A 155 4.67 -21.23 10.57
CA VAL A 155 4.34 -19.85 11.02
C VAL A 155 3.06 -19.90 11.83
N VAL A 156 3.09 -19.37 13.06
CA VAL A 156 1.94 -19.40 13.98
C VAL A 156 1.34 -18.00 14.11
N GLY A 157 0.18 -17.80 13.49
CA GLY A 157 -0.59 -16.56 13.49
C GLY A 157 -0.59 -15.87 12.13
N GLY A 158 -1.76 -15.72 11.53
CA GLY A 158 -2.05 -15.07 10.25
C GLY A 158 -2.29 -13.55 10.34
N GLY A 159 -1.70 -12.89 11.34
CA GLY A 159 -1.66 -11.42 11.42
C GLY A 159 -0.57 -10.80 10.53
N PRO A 160 -0.46 -9.47 10.46
CA PRO A 160 0.45 -8.78 9.53
C PRO A 160 1.92 -9.25 9.60
N ALA A 161 2.42 -9.56 10.80
CA ALA A 161 3.77 -10.09 10.98
C ALA A 161 3.95 -11.48 10.34
N GLY A 162 3.02 -12.40 10.59
CA GLY A 162 3.06 -13.74 10.01
C GLY A 162 2.85 -13.73 8.50
N LEU A 163 1.93 -12.89 8.01
CA LEU A 163 1.67 -12.69 6.59
C LEU A 163 2.91 -12.18 5.84
N ALA A 164 3.56 -11.14 6.36
CA ALA A 164 4.78 -10.59 5.77
C ALA A 164 5.92 -11.61 5.75
N PHE A 165 6.14 -12.31 6.87
CA PHE A 165 7.15 -13.35 6.94
C PHE A 165 6.86 -14.48 5.94
N ALA A 166 5.66 -15.04 5.95
CA ALA A 166 5.30 -16.19 5.14
C ALA A 166 5.37 -15.88 3.65
N SER A 167 4.89 -14.71 3.23
CA SER A 167 4.99 -14.23 1.85
C SER A 167 6.45 -14.11 1.39
N VAL A 168 7.32 -13.47 2.18
CA VAL A 168 8.74 -13.31 1.80
C VAL A 168 9.50 -14.63 1.86
N ALA A 169 9.26 -15.47 2.88
CA ALA A 169 9.91 -16.76 2.99
C ALA A 169 9.51 -17.70 1.84
N GLY A 170 8.23 -17.71 1.46
CA GLY A 170 7.74 -18.41 0.27
C GLY A 170 8.38 -17.87 -1.01
N LYS A 171 8.41 -16.54 -1.19
CA LYS A 171 9.09 -15.89 -2.35
C LYS A 171 10.54 -16.32 -2.50
N ARG A 172 11.25 -16.49 -1.39
CA ARG A 172 12.66 -16.94 -1.39
C ARG A 172 12.83 -18.44 -1.66
N GLY A 173 11.75 -19.22 -1.65
CA GLY A 173 11.75 -20.65 -1.97
C GLY A 173 11.68 -21.60 -0.77
N HIS A 174 11.38 -21.12 0.44
CA HIS A 174 11.13 -22.00 1.59
C HIS A 174 9.77 -22.70 1.48
N LYS A 175 9.65 -23.89 2.10
CA LYS A 175 8.36 -24.58 2.27
C LYS A 175 7.69 -24.06 3.52
N VAL A 176 6.67 -23.22 3.36
CA VAL A 176 6.03 -22.53 4.48
C VAL A 176 4.62 -23.06 4.71
N THR A 177 4.31 -23.41 5.96
CA THR A 177 2.94 -23.68 6.42
C THR A 177 2.57 -22.64 7.47
N LEU A 178 1.55 -21.84 7.20
CA LEU A 178 0.99 -20.84 8.12
C LEU A 178 -0.28 -21.38 8.78
N PHE A 179 -0.31 -21.29 10.10
CA PHE A 179 -1.46 -21.66 10.93
C PHE A 179 -2.14 -20.41 11.49
N GLU A 180 -3.46 -20.34 11.39
CA GLU A 180 -4.28 -19.28 11.95
C GLU A 180 -5.45 -19.89 12.72
N ALA A 181 -5.67 -19.39 13.94
CA ALA A 181 -6.67 -19.93 14.85
C ALA A 181 -8.10 -19.54 14.43
N SER A 182 -8.27 -18.36 13.83
CA SER A 182 -9.54 -17.91 13.26
C SER A 182 -9.78 -18.49 11.86
N ASP A 183 -10.99 -18.29 11.35
CA ASP A 183 -11.42 -18.68 10.00
C ASP A 183 -10.93 -17.72 8.91
N ALA A 184 -10.15 -16.68 9.26
CA ALA A 184 -9.69 -15.68 8.30
C ALA A 184 -8.31 -15.11 8.65
N LEU A 185 -7.49 -14.91 7.62
CA LEU A 185 -6.25 -14.15 7.74
C LEU A 185 -6.50 -12.68 8.04
N GLY A 186 -5.52 -12.03 8.66
CA GLY A 186 -5.47 -10.59 8.89
C GLY A 186 -5.21 -10.17 10.33
N GLY A 187 -5.51 -11.04 11.31
CA GLY A 187 -5.37 -10.71 12.73
C GLY A 187 -5.99 -9.35 13.08
N GLN A 188 -5.24 -8.48 13.74
CA GLN A 188 -5.73 -7.14 14.12
C GLN A 188 -6.05 -6.23 12.93
N PHE A 189 -5.59 -6.51 11.70
CA PHE A 189 -6.06 -5.75 10.54
C PHE A 189 -7.53 -6.00 10.24
N ASN A 190 -8.10 -7.15 10.62
CA ASN A 190 -9.54 -7.37 10.52
C ASN A 190 -10.33 -6.47 11.46
N MET A 191 -9.75 -6.06 12.59
CA MET A 191 -10.32 -5.04 13.48
C MET A 191 -10.09 -3.63 12.93
N ALA A 192 -8.91 -3.37 12.34
CA ALA A 192 -8.57 -2.06 11.81
C ALA A 192 -9.43 -1.67 10.60
N LYS A 193 -9.71 -2.62 9.69
CA LYS A 193 -10.41 -2.36 8.42
C LYS A 193 -11.88 -1.96 8.59
N VAL A 194 -12.49 -2.23 9.75
CA VAL A 194 -13.89 -1.85 10.03
C VAL A 194 -14.01 -0.48 10.72
N VAL A 195 -12.89 0.18 11.01
CA VAL A 195 -12.88 1.54 11.55
C VAL A 195 -13.13 2.53 10.39
N PRO A 196 -14.08 3.47 10.52
CA PRO A 196 -14.37 4.44 9.47
C PRO A 196 -13.12 5.18 8.96
N GLY A 197 -12.87 5.12 7.66
CA GLY A 197 -11.71 5.74 7.01
C GLY A 197 -10.42 4.90 7.08
N LYS A 198 -10.51 3.64 7.50
CA LYS A 198 -9.42 2.64 7.47
C LYS A 198 -9.77 1.41 6.62
N ASP A 199 -10.78 1.51 5.77
CA ASP A 199 -11.28 0.40 4.95
C ASP A 199 -10.17 -0.22 4.06
N GLU A 200 -9.20 0.61 3.62
CA GLU A 200 -8.06 0.17 2.80
C GLU A 200 -7.11 -0.81 3.51
N PHE A 201 -7.17 -0.98 4.84
CA PHE A 201 -6.37 -1.99 5.54
C PHE A 201 -6.72 -3.43 5.11
N GLY A 202 -7.93 -3.65 4.59
CA GLY A 202 -8.30 -4.93 3.98
C GLY A 202 -7.44 -5.28 2.77
N LEU A 203 -7.03 -4.29 1.98
CA LEU A 203 -6.25 -4.50 0.75
C LEU A 203 -4.86 -5.08 1.03
N THR A 204 -4.26 -4.76 2.17
CA THR A 204 -2.99 -5.37 2.59
C THR A 204 -3.16 -6.85 2.91
N ILE A 205 -4.30 -7.26 3.48
CA ILE A 205 -4.60 -8.67 3.74
C ILE A 205 -4.74 -9.40 2.40
N ASP A 206 -5.46 -8.81 1.45
CA ASP A 206 -5.71 -9.40 0.13
C ASP A 206 -4.42 -9.51 -0.68
N TYR A 207 -3.56 -8.49 -0.64
CA TYR A 207 -2.21 -8.56 -1.22
C TYR A 207 -1.41 -9.75 -0.67
N PHE A 208 -1.32 -9.91 0.66
CA PHE A 208 -0.54 -11.02 1.22
C PHE A 208 -1.15 -12.38 0.93
N LYS A 209 -2.48 -12.50 0.89
CA LYS A 209 -3.16 -13.73 0.44
C LYS A 209 -2.71 -14.10 -0.98
N LYS A 210 -2.75 -13.14 -1.90
CA LYS A 210 -2.34 -13.35 -3.29
C LYS A 210 -0.85 -13.72 -3.39
N GLN A 211 0.03 -13.03 -2.68
CA GLN A 211 1.46 -13.37 -2.69
C GLN A 211 1.74 -14.76 -2.11
N MET A 212 1.04 -15.16 -1.06
CA MET A 212 1.16 -16.51 -0.48
C MET A 212 0.67 -17.59 -1.45
N GLU A 213 -0.44 -17.34 -2.16
CA GLU A 213 -0.92 -18.23 -3.22
C GLU A 213 0.11 -18.39 -4.34
N ILE A 214 0.64 -17.29 -4.88
CA ILE A 214 1.66 -17.29 -5.93
C ILE A 214 2.92 -18.06 -5.52
N HIS A 215 3.31 -17.94 -4.25
CA HIS A 215 4.51 -18.56 -3.71
C HIS A 215 4.28 -19.95 -3.09
N GLY A 216 3.07 -20.51 -3.22
CA GLY A 216 2.77 -21.86 -2.75
C GLY A 216 2.87 -22.03 -1.22
N VAL A 217 2.57 -20.99 -0.45
CA VAL A 217 2.50 -21.07 1.01
C VAL A 217 1.23 -21.83 1.40
N GLU A 218 1.37 -22.89 2.18
CA GLU A 218 0.24 -23.63 2.73
C GLU A 218 -0.40 -22.83 3.86
N VAL A 219 -1.73 -22.69 3.85
CA VAL A 219 -2.48 -21.95 4.89
C VAL A 219 -3.50 -22.89 5.53
N SER A 220 -3.46 -22.99 6.86
CA SER A 220 -4.40 -23.75 7.68
C SER A 220 -5.16 -22.82 8.60
N LEU A 221 -6.40 -22.50 8.22
CA LEU A 221 -7.34 -21.67 8.98
C LEU A 221 -8.13 -22.52 9.99
N GLY A 222 -8.70 -21.88 11.01
CA GLY A 222 -9.47 -22.55 12.05
C GLY A 222 -8.64 -23.51 12.92
N LYS A 223 -7.30 -23.40 12.85
CA LYS A 223 -6.37 -24.33 13.50
C LYS A 223 -5.53 -23.60 14.53
N LYS A 224 -5.97 -23.67 15.80
CA LYS A 224 -5.17 -23.24 16.94
C LYS A 224 -4.11 -24.30 17.22
N VAL A 225 -2.85 -24.01 16.90
CA VAL A 225 -1.73 -24.94 17.11
C VAL A 225 -1.08 -24.77 18.48
N GLY A 226 -0.82 -25.89 19.14
CA GLY A 226 0.00 -26.00 20.35
C GLY A 226 1.41 -26.53 20.06
N VAL A 227 2.19 -26.71 21.12
CA VAL A 227 3.58 -27.22 21.02
C VAL A 227 3.61 -28.62 20.37
N GLU A 228 2.71 -29.51 20.78
CA GLU A 228 2.64 -30.88 20.28
C GLU A 228 2.32 -30.94 18.78
N ASP A 229 1.40 -30.09 18.31
CA ASP A 229 1.10 -29.97 16.88
C ASP A 229 2.36 -29.59 16.11
N LEU A 230 3.11 -28.61 16.58
CA LEU A 230 4.30 -28.12 15.87
C LEU A 230 5.44 -29.15 15.85
N LEU A 231 5.62 -29.89 16.94
CA LEU A 231 6.63 -30.96 17.03
C LEU A 231 6.32 -32.11 16.08
N SER A 232 5.04 -32.42 15.84
CA SER A 232 4.65 -33.51 14.93
C SER A 232 4.94 -33.23 13.44
N HIS A 233 5.14 -31.96 13.05
CA HIS A 233 5.30 -31.57 11.65
C HIS A 233 6.77 -31.55 11.17
N ASN A 234 7.75 -31.83 12.04
CA ASN A 234 9.20 -31.81 11.72
C ASN A 234 9.63 -30.51 11.00
N PHE A 235 9.25 -29.35 11.53
CA PHE A 235 9.69 -28.06 11.01
C PHE A 235 11.16 -27.80 11.36
N ASP A 236 11.94 -27.25 10.42
CA ASP A 236 13.31 -26.78 10.67
C ASP A 236 13.32 -25.51 11.53
N LYS A 237 12.30 -24.67 11.34
CA LYS A 237 12.09 -23.41 12.06
C LYS A 237 10.61 -23.19 12.34
N ILE A 238 10.34 -22.57 13.49
CA ILE A 238 9.01 -22.13 13.90
C ILE A 238 9.07 -20.62 14.13
N ILE A 239 8.12 -19.90 13.54
CA ILE A 239 7.97 -18.45 13.68
C ILE A 239 6.69 -18.17 14.47
N VAL A 240 6.81 -17.48 15.60
CA VAL A 240 5.68 -17.15 16.47
C VAL A 240 5.25 -15.71 16.22
N SER A 241 4.04 -15.53 15.70
CA SER A 241 3.42 -14.25 15.36
C SER A 241 1.98 -14.16 15.86
N THR A 242 1.75 -14.62 17.09
CA THR A 242 0.42 -14.83 17.71
C THR A 242 -0.30 -13.56 18.17
N GLY A 243 0.26 -12.38 17.91
CA GLY A 243 -0.37 -11.10 18.26
C GLY A 243 -0.26 -10.76 19.75
N VAL A 244 -1.30 -10.09 20.26
CA VAL A 244 -1.35 -9.56 21.63
C VAL A 244 -2.73 -9.79 22.24
N THR A 245 -2.79 -9.80 23.57
CA THR A 245 -4.04 -9.82 24.33
C THR A 245 -4.27 -8.42 24.93
N PRO A 246 -5.48 -7.83 24.79
CA PRO A 246 -5.81 -6.58 25.46
C PRO A 246 -5.56 -6.67 26.97
N ARG A 247 -5.03 -5.60 27.56
CA ARG A 247 -4.86 -5.51 29.01
C ARG A 247 -6.22 -5.39 29.67
N GLU A 248 -6.51 -6.22 30.65
CA GLU A 248 -7.68 -6.07 31.50
C GLU A 248 -7.57 -4.78 32.33
N LEU A 249 -8.60 -3.94 32.26
CA LEU A 249 -8.72 -2.76 33.10
C LEU A 249 -9.15 -3.24 34.49
N LYS A 250 -8.36 -2.93 35.51
CA LYS A 250 -8.72 -3.14 36.92
C LYS A 250 -9.69 -2.07 37.40
#